data_AF-A0A7X9DD82-F1
#
_entry.id   AF-A0A7X9DD82-F1
#
_cell.length_a   1.000
_cell.length_b   1.000
_cell.length_c   1.000
_cell.angle_alpha   90.00
_cell.angle_beta   90.00
_cell.angle_gamma   90.00
#
_symmetry.space_group_name_H-M   'P 1'
#
loop_
_entity.id
_entity.type
_entity.pdbx_description
1 polymer ?
#
loop_
_entity_poly.entity_id
_entity_poly.type
_entity_poly.pdbx_seq_one_letter_code
_entity_poly.pdbx_strand_id
1 'polypeptide(L)'
;MKKLILFPLVFFALLIIGVLLAYFNKQAGQILNPNINSFNQNLTKTTPEPTPRPLERFTFANLAQTQFNGREIVLERKLTDMYEEEEQVGFKSYLFSYLWDDKKITGLLNMPMTPKSNKMPVVVLLRGYVDETIYETGIGTKKAAGVFAQQGAITLAPDF
;
A
#
# COMPACT_ATOMS: atom_id res chain seq x y z
N MET A 1 89.53 13.39 31.94
CA MET A 1 88.74 14.24 31.02
C MET A 1 87.85 13.45 30.05
N LYS A 2 88.24 12.25 29.54
CA LYS A 2 87.43 11.46 28.59
C LYS A 2 86.04 11.02 29.10
N LYS A 3 85.87 10.81 30.42
CA LYS A 3 84.58 10.39 31.01
C LYS A 3 83.51 11.49 31.03
N LEU A 4 83.89 12.77 30.91
CA LEU A 4 82.95 13.90 30.94
C LEU A 4 82.23 14.13 29.60
N ILE A 5 82.85 13.69 28.49
CA ILE A 5 82.28 13.78 27.13
C ILE A 5 81.45 12.53 26.78
N LEU A 6 81.67 11.41 27.47
CA LEU A 6 80.96 10.16 27.22
C LEU A 6 79.48 10.23 27.61
N PHE A 7 79.16 10.91 28.71
CA PHE A 7 77.79 11.03 29.22
C PHE A 7 76.82 11.74 28.25
N PRO A 8 77.14 12.93 27.70
CA PRO A 8 76.24 13.58 26.73
C PRO A 8 76.09 12.77 25.43
N LEU A 9 77.11 12.01 25.03
CA LEU A 9 77.08 11.22 23.81
C LEU A 9 76.17 9.98 23.95
N VAL A 10 76.20 9.32 25.11
CA VAL A 10 75.26 8.24 25.45
C VAL A 10 73.83 8.76 25.58
N PHE A 11 73.63 9.95 26.17
CA PHE A 11 72.32 10.57 26.27
C PHE A 11 71.73 10.88 24.89
N PHE A 12 72.52 11.45 23.98
CA PHE A 12 72.09 11.71 22.60
C PHE A 12 71.77 10.42 21.83
N ALA A 13 72.56 9.35 22.02
CA ALA A 13 72.29 8.06 21.40
C ALA A 13 70.95 7.46 21.88
N LEU A 14 70.65 7.53 23.18
CA LEU A 14 69.38 7.06 23.73
C LEU A 14 68.19 7.88 23.23
N LEU A 15 68.37 9.20 23.05
CA LEU A 15 67.33 10.09 22.52
C LEU A 15 67.01 9.76 21.06
N ILE A 16 68.05 9.51 20.25
CA ILE A 16 67.88 9.07 18.85
C ILE A 16 67.18 7.71 18.77
N ILE A 17 67.57 6.75 19.62
CA ILE A 17 66.92 5.43 19.70
C ILE A 17 65.45 5.56 20.08
N GLY A 18 65.13 6.40 21.07
CA GLY A 18 63.74 6.66 21.49
C GLY A 18 62.88 7.26 20.37
N VAL A 19 63.43 8.20 19.60
CA VAL A 19 62.75 8.80 18.44
C VAL A 19 62.55 7.79 17.32
N LEU A 20 63.54 6.94 17.05
CA LEU A 20 63.42 5.87 16.06
C LEU A 20 62.34 4.86 16.46
N LEU A 21 62.35 4.39 17.71
CA LEU A 21 61.34 3.47 18.24
C LEU A 21 59.93 4.06 18.16
N ALA A 22 59.76 5.35 18.47
CA ALA A 22 58.48 6.04 18.33
C ALA A 22 58.03 6.14 16.86
N TYR A 23 58.96 6.39 15.93
CA TYR A 23 58.67 6.45 14.50
C TYR A 23 58.25 5.09 13.94
N PHE A 24 58.92 4.01 14.35
CA PHE A 24 58.56 2.64 13.95
C PHE A 24 57.23 2.18 14.55
N ASN A 25 56.95 2.50 15.83
CA ASN A 25 55.65 2.18 16.44
C ASN A 25 54.48 2.94 15.81
N LYS A 26 54.70 4.15 15.29
CA LYS A 26 53.65 4.91 14.60
C LYS A 26 53.22 4.25 13.27
N GLN A 27 54.10 3.49 12.62
CA GLN A 27 53.74 2.68 11.43
C GLN A 27 53.04 1.37 11.80
N ALA A 28 53.32 0.82 12.99
CA ALA A 28 52.65 -0.38 13.50
C ALA A 28 51.24 -0.10 14.09
N GLY A 29 50.85 1.17 14.22
CA GLY A 29 49.59 1.63 14.80
C GLY A 29 48.35 1.50 13.90
N GLN A 30 48.38 0.66 12.86
CA GLN A 30 47.12 0.16 12.31
C GLN A 30 46.65 -0.95 13.23
N ILE A 31 45.53 -0.74 13.93
CA ILE A 31 44.82 -1.81 14.61
C ILE A 31 44.37 -2.79 13.52
N LEU A 32 45.23 -3.75 13.19
CA LEU A 32 44.88 -4.90 12.36
C LEU A 32 43.98 -5.75 13.23
N ASN A 33 42.70 -5.39 13.28
CA ASN A 33 41.69 -6.29 13.78
C ASN A 33 41.55 -7.40 12.73
N PRO A 34 42.05 -8.63 13.00
CA PRO A 34 42.04 -9.70 12.01
C PRO A 34 40.61 -10.07 11.56
N ASN A 35 39.60 -9.67 12.34
CA ASN A 35 38.20 -9.92 12.05
C ASN A 35 37.61 -8.99 10.98
N ILE A 36 38.24 -7.86 10.64
CA ILE A 36 37.71 -6.95 9.61
C ILE A 36 37.85 -7.57 8.20
N ASN A 37 38.95 -8.30 7.96
CA ASN A 37 39.18 -8.94 6.67
C ASN A 37 38.25 -10.14 6.44
N SER A 38 37.91 -10.89 7.49
CA SER A 38 36.94 -12.00 7.41
C SER A 38 35.48 -11.53 7.36
N PHE A 39 35.16 -10.35 7.90
CA PHE A 39 33.84 -9.73 7.74
C PHE A 39 33.60 -9.24 6.30
N ASN A 40 34.63 -8.66 5.68
CA ASN A 40 34.52 -8.10 4.32
C ASN A 40 34.57 -9.16 3.21
N GLN A 41 35.13 -10.35 3.45
CA GLN A 41 35.14 -11.43 2.46
C GLN A 41 33.80 -12.18 2.32
N ASN A 42 32.89 -12.02 3.28
CA ASN A 42 31.54 -12.60 3.23
C ASN A 42 30.45 -11.61 2.82
N LEU A 43 30.81 -10.38 2.42
CA LEU A 43 29.91 -9.47 1.73
C LEU A 43 29.85 -9.85 0.24
N THR A 44 29.41 -11.07 -0.06
CA THR A 44 28.80 -11.30 -1.37
C THR A 44 27.61 -10.37 -1.43
N LYS A 45 27.71 -9.35 -2.28
CA LYS A 45 26.65 -8.40 -2.58
C LYS A 45 25.53 -9.17 -3.29
N THR A 46 24.76 -9.93 -2.52
CA THR A 46 23.50 -10.50 -2.95
C THR A 46 22.57 -9.33 -3.17
N THR A 47 22.41 -8.92 -4.43
CA THR A 47 21.36 -7.99 -4.81
C THR A 47 20.04 -8.65 -4.40
N PRO A 48 19.30 -8.12 -3.41
CA PRO A 48 18.05 -8.73 -3.00
C PRO A 48 17.11 -8.74 -4.20
N GLU A 49 16.50 -9.89 -4.46
CA GLU A 49 15.45 -9.97 -5.46
C GLU A 49 14.32 -9.02 -5.06
N PRO A 50 13.81 -8.17 -5.97
CA PRO A 50 12.76 -7.23 -5.63
C PRO A 50 11.53 -7.99 -5.14
N THR A 51 11.07 -7.65 -3.93
CA THR A 51 9.85 -8.22 -3.38
C THR A 51 8.66 -7.88 -4.29
N PRO A 52 7.85 -8.86 -4.73
CA PRO A 52 6.68 -8.58 -5.55
C PRO A 52 5.75 -7.56 -4.89
N ARG A 53 5.27 -6.58 -5.67
CA ARG A 53 4.34 -5.54 -5.21
C ARG A 53 2.98 -5.65 -5.90
N PRO A 54 2.21 -6.73 -5.68
CA PRO A 54 0.96 -6.96 -6.39
C PRO A 54 -0.08 -5.84 -6.18
N LEU A 55 -0.01 -5.13 -5.04
CA LEU A 55 -0.93 -4.04 -4.71
C LEU A 55 -0.55 -2.69 -5.33
N GLU A 56 0.65 -2.57 -5.90
CA GLU A 56 1.13 -1.33 -6.51
C GLU A 56 0.20 -0.85 -7.63
N ARG A 57 -0.46 -1.78 -8.36
CA ARG A 57 -1.45 -1.47 -9.39
C ARG A 57 -2.66 -0.67 -8.89
N PHE A 58 -2.96 -0.70 -7.58
CA PHE A 58 -4.11 -0.01 -6.99
C PHE A 58 -3.74 1.35 -6.37
N THR A 59 -2.50 1.81 -6.52
CA THR A 59 -2.10 3.17 -6.11
C THR A 59 -2.74 4.21 -7.03
N PHE A 60 -2.97 5.43 -6.53
CA PHE A 60 -3.54 6.51 -7.35
C PHE A 60 -2.73 6.79 -8.62
N ALA A 61 -1.40 6.74 -8.56
CA ALA A 61 -0.54 6.95 -9.72
C ALA A 61 -0.77 5.91 -10.82
N ASN A 62 -0.88 4.63 -10.46
CA ASN A 62 -1.10 3.55 -11.42
C ASN A 62 -2.56 3.47 -11.88
N LEU A 63 -3.53 3.74 -10.99
CA LEU A 63 -4.95 3.82 -11.33
C LEU A 63 -5.23 4.95 -12.32
N ALA A 64 -4.58 6.11 -12.18
CA ALA A 64 -4.73 7.24 -13.11
C ALA A 64 -4.26 6.92 -14.53
N GLN A 65 -3.34 5.96 -14.68
CA GLN A 65 -2.84 5.49 -15.98
C GLN A 65 -3.64 4.30 -16.52
N THR A 66 -4.52 3.71 -15.71
CA THR A 66 -5.32 2.55 -16.09
C THR A 66 -6.43 2.96 -17.04
N GLN A 67 -6.57 2.25 -18.16
CA GLN A 67 -7.67 2.45 -19.09
C GLN A 67 -8.88 1.63 -18.63
N PHE A 68 -9.94 2.33 -18.23
CA PHE A 68 -11.21 1.71 -17.88
C PHE A 68 -12.11 1.63 -19.11
N ASN A 69 -12.26 0.44 -19.67
CA ASN A 69 -13.31 0.19 -20.65
C ASN A 69 -14.63 0.07 -19.89
N GLY A 70 -15.57 0.98 -20.18
CA GLY A 70 -16.91 0.92 -19.60
C GLY A 70 -17.50 -0.47 -19.81
N ARG A 71 -17.93 -1.12 -18.73
CA ARG A 71 -18.60 -2.42 -18.78
C ARG A 71 -20.09 -2.21 -18.56
N GLU A 72 -20.88 -3.08 -19.18
CA GLU A 72 -22.32 -3.04 -19.03
C GLU A 72 -22.72 -3.40 -17.59
N ILE A 73 -23.66 -2.61 -17.04
CA ILE A 73 -24.37 -2.94 -15.81
C ILE A 73 -25.63 -3.70 -16.22
N VAL A 74 -25.75 -4.94 -15.77
CA VAL A 74 -26.89 -5.81 -16.06
C VAL A 74 -27.87 -5.76 -14.88
N LEU A 75 -29.14 -5.53 -15.17
CA LEU A 75 -30.22 -5.70 -14.19
C LEU A 75 -30.62 -7.18 -14.16
N GLU A 76 -30.30 -7.88 -13.08
CA GLU A 76 -30.48 -9.34 -12.97
C GLU A 76 -31.93 -9.70 -12.61
N ARG A 77 -32.35 -9.35 -11.40
CA ARG A 77 -33.71 -9.61 -10.90
C ARG A 77 -34.22 -8.41 -10.11
N LYS A 78 -35.53 -8.17 -10.20
CA LYS A 78 -36.19 -7.19 -9.33
C LYS A 78 -36.17 -7.71 -7.90
N LEU A 79 -35.90 -6.82 -6.95
CA LEU A 79 -36.04 -7.07 -5.53
C LEU A 79 -37.36 -6.42 -5.09
N THR A 80 -38.39 -7.26 -4.95
CA THR A 80 -39.54 -6.98 -4.07
C THR A 80 -39.07 -7.24 -2.63
N ASP A 81 -39.88 -7.22 -1.59
CA ASP A 81 -39.51 -7.46 -0.18
C ASP A 81 -38.32 -6.65 0.42
N MET A 82 -37.76 -5.67 -0.31
CA MET A 82 -36.64 -4.87 0.19
C MET A 82 -37.14 -3.76 1.10
N TYR A 83 -38.20 -3.04 0.75
CA TYR A 83 -38.65 -1.91 1.56
C TYR A 83 -40.00 -2.25 2.22
N GLU A 84 -40.24 -1.73 3.42
CA GLU A 84 -41.48 -2.02 4.17
C GLU A 84 -42.74 -1.54 3.41
N GLU A 85 -42.61 -0.55 2.52
CA GLU A 85 -43.69 0.05 1.74
C GLU A 85 -43.46 -0.05 0.23
N GLU A 86 -43.19 -1.25 -0.28
CA GLU A 86 -42.81 -1.47 -1.69
C GLU A 86 -43.77 -0.92 -2.74
N GLU A 87 -45.06 -0.84 -2.41
CA GLU A 87 -46.09 -0.32 -3.31
C GLU A 87 -46.04 1.22 -3.45
N GLN A 88 -45.33 1.93 -2.57
CA GLN A 88 -45.34 3.40 -2.48
C GLN A 88 -43.94 4.05 -2.60
N VAL A 89 -42.87 3.27 -2.77
CA VAL A 89 -41.49 3.78 -2.65
C VAL A 89 -40.99 4.70 -3.79
N GLY A 90 -41.72 4.88 -4.89
CA GLY A 90 -41.33 5.83 -5.95
C GLY A 90 -40.04 5.45 -6.71
N PHE A 91 -39.50 4.26 -6.50
CA PHE A 91 -38.35 3.68 -7.21
C PHE A 91 -38.49 2.15 -7.27
N LYS A 92 -37.71 1.49 -8.14
CA LYS A 92 -37.63 0.04 -8.26
C LYS A 92 -36.25 -0.47 -7.89
N SER A 93 -36.20 -1.53 -7.12
CA SER A 93 -34.95 -2.15 -6.66
C SER A 93 -34.60 -3.36 -7.51
N TYR A 94 -33.31 -3.53 -7.79
CA TYR A 94 -32.78 -4.63 -8.59
C TYR A 94 -31.50 -5.15 -7.95
N LEU A 95 -31.29 -6.46 -8.06
CA LEU A 95 -29.93 -7.00 -8.05
C LEU A 95 -29.31 -6.60 -9.38
N PHE A 96 -28.20 -5.88 -9.36
CA PHE A 96 -27.41 -5.62 -10.56
C PHE A 96 -26.13 -6.44 -10.55
N SER A 97 -25.51 -6.58 -11.72
CA SER A 97 -24.15 -7.10 -11.82
C SER A 97 -23.32 -6.39 -12.88
N TYR A 98 -22.01 -6.51 -12.76
CA TYR A 98 -21.05 -6.13 -13.80
C TYR A 98 -19.79 -7.00 -13.68
N LEU A 99 -18.97 -7.02 -14.73
CA LEU A 99 -17.69 -7.75 -14.74
C LEU A 99 -16.52 -6.83 -14.39
N TRP A 100 -15.61 -7.33 -13.56
CA TRP A 100 -14.33 -6.69 -13.26
C TRP A 100 -13.24 -7.76 -13.13
N ASP A 101 -12.17 -7.67 -13.92
CA ASP A 101 -11.09 -8.69 -13.99
C ASP A 101 -11.66 -10.14 -14.04
N ASP A 102 -12.61 -10.37 -14.95
CA ASP A 102 -13.33 -11.63 -15.18
C ASP A 102 -14.12 -12.19 -13.98
N LYS A 103 -14.29 -11.38 -12.93
CA LYS A 103 -15.16 -11.67 -11.79
C LYS A 103 -16.47 -10.94 -11.93
N LYS A 104 -17.56 -11.61 -11.58
CA LYS A 104 -18.90 -11.02 -11.47
C LYS A 104 -19.05 -10.34 -10.12
N ILE A 105 -19.28 -9.03 -10.15
CA ILE A 105 -19.61 -8.23 -8.97
C ILE A 105 -21.12 -7.97 -9.01
N THR A 106 -21.81 -8.21 -7.89
CA THR A 106 -23.24 -7.93 -7.73
C THR A 106 -23.48 -6.66 -6.91
N GLY A 107 -24.73 -6.25 -6.76
CA GLY A 107 -25.09 -5.16 -5.86
C GLY A 107 -26.56 -4.81 -5.85
N LEU A 108 -26.94 -3.90 -4.95
CA LEU A 108 -28.25 -3.26 -4.94
C LEU A 108 -28.25 -2.06 -5.88
N LEU A 109 -29.18 -2.04 -6.82
CA LEU A 109 -29.50 -0.89 -7.64
C LEU A 109 -30.91 -0.41 -7.30
N ASN A 110 -31.08 0.89 -7.06
CA ASN A 110 -32.39 1.52 -7.02
C ASN A 110 -32.55 2.46 -8.22
N MET A 111 -33.63 2.26 -8.98
CA MET A 111 -33.98 3.03 -10.17
C MET A 111 -35.20 3.91 -9.86
N PRO A 112 -35.07 5.24 -9.78
CA PRO A 112 -36.19 6.14 -9.57
C PRO A 112 -37.29 5.98 -10.62
N MET A 113 -38.56 5.99 -10.20
CA MET A 113 -39.70 5.98 -11.10
C MET A 113 -40.05 7.43 -11.46
N THR A 114 -39.36 7.97 -12.45
CA THR A 114 -39.60 9.34 -12.94
C THR A 114 -39.89 9.36 -14.44
N PRO A 115 -40.82 10.20 -14.92
CA PRO A 115 -41.07 10.39 -16.35
C PRO A 115 -39.91 11.13 -17.06
N LYS A 116 -38.99 11.73 -16.30
CA LYS A 116 -37.83 12.45 -16.85
C LYS A 116 -36.71 11.46 -17.21
N SER A 117 -36.66 11.05 -18.48
CA SER A 117 -35.80 9.95 -18.95
C SER A 117 -34.34 10.32 -19.27
N ASN A 118 -33.92 11.58 -19.20
CA ASN A 118 -32.64 11.97 -19.80
C ASN A 118 -31.68 12.56 -18.75
N LYS A 119 -30.75 11.72 -18.28
CA LYS A 119 -29.69 12.01 -17.29
C LYS A 119 -30.18 12.13 -15.85
N MET A 120 -30.14 11.01 -15.15
CA MET A 120 -30.33 10.95 -13.69
C MET A 120 -28.97 11.04 -12.98
N PRO A 121 -28.88 11.70 -11.81
CA PRO A 121 -27.69 11.60 -10.97
C PRO A 121 -27.50 10.17 -10.51
N VAL A 122 -26.23 9.76 -10.38
CA VAL A 122 -25.84 8.43 -9.88
C VAL A 122 -25.09 8.61 -8.57
N VAL A 123 -25.52 7.90 -7.53
CA VAL A 123 -24.85 7.86 -6.22
C VAL A 123 -24.29 6.45 -6.02
N VAL A 124 -22.97 6.34 -5.87
CA VAL A 124 -22.30 5.08 -5.52
C VAL A 124 -22.14 5.02 -4.00
N LEU A 125 -22.70 3.98 -3.39
CA LEU A 125 -22.72 3.77 -1.96
C LEU A 125 -21.81 2.59 -1.62
N LEU A 126 -20.70 2.89 -0.93
CA LEU A 126 -19.75 1.87 -0.49
C LEU A 126 -19.99 1.59 0.99
N ARG A 127 -20.32 0.35 1.34
CA ARG A 127 -20.55 -0.06 2.73
C ARG A 127 -19.23 -0.28 3.48
N GLY A 128 -19.33 -0.34 4.80
CA GLY A 128 -18.25 -0.87 5.64
C GLY A 128 -18.16 -2.40 5.59
N TYR A 129 -17.29 -2.95 6.45
CA TYR A 129 -17.18 -4.39 6.67
C TYR A 129 -18.52 -4.97 7.18
N VAL A 130 -18.86 -6.16 6.68
CA VAL A 130 -19.98 -6.97 7.13
C VAL A 130 -19.52 -8.43 7.14
N ASP A 131 -19.90 -9.16 8.18
CA ASP A 131 -19.60 -10.59 8.29
C ASP A 131 -20.40 -11.37 7.24
N GLU A 132 -19.76 -12.33 6.57
CA GLU A 132 -20.34 -13.13 5.50
C GLU A 132 -21.58 -13.92 5.96
N THR A 133 -21.63 -14.33 7.23
CA THR A 133 -22.71 -15.16 7.78
C THR A 133 -24.04 -14.41 7.89
N ILE A 134 -24.01 -13.08 7.95
CA ILE A 134 -25.19 -12.21 8.05
C ILE A 134 -25.37 -11.36 6.79
N TYR A 135 -24.61 -11.64 5.75
CA TYR A 135 -24.54 -10.79 4.58
C TYR A 135 -25.84 -10.85 3.76
N GLU A 136 -26.36 -9.67 3.43
CA GLU A 136 -27.45 -9.48 2.47
C GLU A 136 -27.14 -8.30 1.53
N THR A 137 -27.58 -8.37 0.28
CA THR A 137 -27.36 -7.31 -0.70
C THR A 137 -27.92 -5.97 -0.20
N GLY A 138 -27.09 -4.93 -0.22
CA GLY A 138 -27.46 -3.60 0.25
C GLY A 138 -27.38 -3.39 1.76
N ILE A 139 -26.93 -4.38 2.54
CA ILE A 139 -26.69 -4.21 3.99
C ILE A 139 -25.81 -2.97 4.27
N GLY A 140 -26.20 -2.19 5.27
CA GLY A 140 -25.50 -0.96 5.65
C GLY A 140 -25.72 0.25 4.72
N THR A 141 -26.31 0.08 3.53
CA THR A 141 -26.55 1.17 2.57
C THR A 141 -28.01 1.34 2.18
N LYS A 142 -28.82 0.29 2.32
CA LYS A 142 -30.24 0.20 1.92
C LYS A 142 -31.08 1.42 2.27
N LYS A 143 -31.01 1.90 3.53
CA LYS A 143 -31.78 3.07 3.98
C LYS A 143 -31.39 4.36 3.22
N ALA A 144 -30.09 4.66 3.15
CA ALA A 144 -29.60 5.83 2.43
C ALA A 144 -29.89 5.71 0.92
N ALA A 145 -29.72 4.51 0.36
CA ALA A 145 -30.01 4.21 -1.03
C ALA A 145 -31.46 4.51 -1.40
N GLY A 146 -32.41 4.09 -0.55
CA GLY A 146 -33.83 4.39 -0.73
C GLY A 146 -34.13 5.90 -0.69
N VAL A 147 -33.55 6.63 0.28
CA VAL A 147 -33.73 8.09 0.39
C VAL A 147 -33.25 8.81 -0.88
N PHE A 148 -32.06 8.51 -1.38
CA PHE A 148 -31.57 9.13 -2.61
C PHE A 148 -32.39 8.75 -3.84
N ALA A 149 -32.86 7.50 -3.91
CA ALA A 149 -33.69 7.04 -5.01
C ALA A 149 -35.06 7.73 -5.06
N GLN A 150 -35.69 7.95 -3.90
CA GLN A 150 -36.91 8.75 -3.79
C GLN A 150 -36.72 10.18 -4.27
N GLN A 151 -35.51 10.74 -4.11
CA GLN A 151 -35.17 12.08 -4.60
C GLN A 151 -34.71 12.11 -6.05
N GLY A 152 -34.83 11.00 -6.80
CA GLY A 152 -34.57 10.96 -8.24
C GLY A 152 -33.14 10.59 -8.64
N ALA A 153 -32.33 10.05 -7.72
CA ALA A 153 -30.99 9.53 -8.05
C ALA A 153 -30.99 8.01 -8.26
N ILE A 154 -30.29 7.52 -9.29
CA ILE A 154 -29.93 6.10 -9.35
C ILE A 154 -28.92 5.84 -8.24
N THR A 155 -29.14 4.81 -7.44
CA THR A 155 -28.15 4.40 -6.44
C THR A 155 -27.55 3.05 -6.81
N LEU A 156 -26.22 2.94 -6.69
CA LEU A 156 -25.47 1.70 -6.87
C LEU A 156 -24.76 1.36 -5.57
N ALA A 157 -25.08 0.23 -4.96
CA ALA A 157 -24.38 -0.29 -3.79
C ALA A 157 -23.77 -1.66 -4.14
N PRO A 158 -22.51 -1.70 -4.60
CA PRO A 158 -21.83 -2.94 -4.96
C PRO A 158 -21.55 -3.84 -3.75
N ASP A 159 -21.55 -5.13 -4.00
CA ASP A 159 -21.23 -6.20 -3.07
C ASP A 159 -19.73 -6.53 -3.22
N PHE A 160 -18.92 -6.19 -2.21
CA PHE A 160 -17.46 -6.40 -2.20
C PHE A 160 -16.95 -6.95 -0.87
#